data_AF-A0A814A592-F1
#
_entry.id   AF-A0A814A592-F1
#
_cell.length_a   1.000
_cell.length_b   1.000
_cell.length_c   1.000
_cell.angle_alpha   90.00
_cell.angle_beta   90.00
_cell.angle_gamma   90.00
#
_symmetry.space_group_name_H-M   'P 1'
#
loop_
_entity.id
_entity.type
_entity.pdbx_description
1 polymer ?
#
loop_
_entity_poly.entity_id
_entity_poly.type
_entity_poly.pdbx_seq_one_letter_code
_entity_poly.pdbx_strand_id
1 'polypeptide(L)'
;MVDDSENMPHRLYVVTLDKSLIEIFDLHDQTKIGEINVPARPHEIIMDPHHKHLAYVSIPYREGVYNNHTGDGHEIVTIDLNENKIKSIYDLRPNHSKPHGMQIGLQTGYLYVSCESNNGEILRMDTHNELEVFLYIEKISSKSFARSIYFNFHALRLDIFQIE
;
A
#
# COMPACT_ATOMS: atom_id res chain seq x y z
N MET A 1 -0.05 29.22 22.96
CA MET A 1 0.26 28.57 21.69
C MET A 1 -1.02 27.89 21.26
N VAL A 2 -1.59 28.29 20.13
CA VAL A 2 -2.79 27.66 19.60
C VAL A 2 -2.37 26.27 19.14
N ASP A 3 -3.14 25.26 19.55
CA ASP A 3 -2.97 23.90 19.11
C ASP A 3 -3.40 23.83 17.64
N ASP A 4 -2.45 24.00 16.72
CA ASP A 4 -2.70 23.95 15.28
C ASP A 4 -3.13 22.54 14.80
N SER A 5 -3.26 21.55 15.69
CA SER A 5 -3.81 20.24 15.34
C SER A 5 -5.31 20.25 15.03
N GLU A 6 -6.05 21.30 15.41
CA GLU A 6 -7.45 21.51 15.00
C GLU A 6 -7.62 21.93 13.53
N ASN A 7 -6.54 22.31 12.84
CA ASN A 7 -6.62 22.88 11.50
C ASN A 7 -5.90 22.07 10.41
N MET A 8 -5.59 20.79 10.69
CA MET A 8 -5.24 19.88 9.61
C MET A 8 -6.54 19.54 8.86
N PRO A 9 -6.69 19.96 7.59
CA PRO A 9 -7.90 19.65 6.84
C PRO A 9 -8.08 18.13 6.84
N HIS A 10 -9.31 17.68 7.04
CA HIS A 10 -9.64 16.27 6.89
C HIS A 10 -9.41 15.91 5.42
N ARG A 11 -8.30 15.23 5.10
CA ARG A 11 -7.93 14.95 3.72
C ARG A 11 -8.39 13.56 3.30
N LEU A 12 -8.86 13.45 2.06
CA LEU A 12 -9.05 12.19 1.36
C LEU A 12 -8.00 12.06 0.27
N TYR A 13 -7.29 10.95 0.27
CA TYR A 13 -6.31 10.60 -0.76
C TYR A 13 -6.91 9.54 -1.68
N VAL A 14 -6.99 9.83 -2.97
CA VAL A 14 -7.60 8.95 -3.98
C VAL A 14 -6.54 8.55 -5.00
N VAL A 15 -6.25 7.26 -5.06
CA VAL A 15 -5.37 6.71 -6.09
C VAL A 15 -6.09 6.72 -7.43
N THR A 16 -5.49 7.36 -8.44
CA THR A 16 -6.02 7.38 -9.81
C THR A 16 -5.11 6.58 -10.74
N LEU A 17 -5.51 5.34 -10.97
CA LEU A 17 -4.71 4.31 -11.65
C LEU A 17 -4.19 4.75 -13.04
N ASP A 18 -5.06 5.30 -13.90
CA ASP A 18 -4.67 5.65 -15.28
C ASP A 18 -3.84 6.93 -15.39
N LYS A 19 -3.87 7.78 -14.36
CA LYS A 19 -3.16 9.08 -14.37
C LYS A 19 -1.83 9.04 -13.63
N SER A 20 -1.49 7.91 -12.99
CA SER A 20 -0.26 7.76 -12.20
C SER A 20 -0.12 8.83 -11.11
N LEU A 21 -1.22 9.09 -10.39
CA LEU A 21 -1.26 10.11 -9.36
C LEU A 21 -2.15 9.72 -8.18
N ILE A 22 -1.99 10.46 -7.09
CA ILE A 22 -2.89 10.49 -5.94
C ILE A 22 -3.52 11.88 -5.93
N GLU A 23 -4.85 11.96 -6.03
CA GLU A 23 -5.57 13.22 -5.86
C GLU A 23 -5.89 13.43 -4.37
N ILE A 24 -5.77 14.66 -3.91
CA ILE A 24 -6.02 15.04 -2.52
C ILE A 24 -7.25 15.94 -2.50
N PHE A 25 -8.24 15.55 -1.71
CA PHE A 25 -9.46 16.32 -1.52
C PHE A 25 -9.59 16.78 -0.08
N ASP A 26 -10.12 17.99 0.13
CA ASP A 26 -10.64 18.40 1.43
C ASP A 26 -12.00 17.71 1.64
N LEU A 27 -12.18 16.98 2.74
CA LEU A 27 -13.42 16.27 3.05
C LEU A 27 -14.57 17.20 3.46
N HIS A 28 -14.28 18.42 3.92
CA HIS A 28 -15.31 19.35 4.34
C HIS A 28 -16.14 19.85 3.14
N ASP A 29 -15.48 20.27 2.06
CA ASP A 29 -16.14 20.82 0.87
C ASP A 29 -15.95 19.98 -0.40
N GLN A 30 -15.24 18.85 -0.31
CA GLN A 30 -14.99 17.89 -1.39
C GLN A 30 -14.20 18.48 -2.57
N THR A 31 -13.47 19.57 -2.33
CA THR A 31 -12.65 20.21 -3.37
C THR A 31 -11.29 19.52 -3.48
N LYS A 32 -10.78 19.42 -4.72
CA LYS A 32 -9.40 18.95 -4.96
C LYS A 32 -8.43 20.04 -4.51
N ILE A 33 -7.59 19.73 -3.54
CA ILE A 33 -6.62 20.65 -2.94
C ILE A 33 -5.17 20.32 -3.30
N GLY A 34 -4.93 19.21 -3.98
CA GLY A 34 -3.59 18.83 -4.42
C GLY A 34 -3.54 17.52 -5.18
N GLU A 35 -2.34 17.16 -5.62
CA GLU A 35 -2.03 15.89 -6.24
C GLU A 35 -0.57 15.51 -6.00
N ILE A 36 -0.29 14.21 -6.05
CA ILE A 36 1.05 13.64 -5.93
C ILE A 36 1.27 12.72 -7.12
N ASN A 37 2.27 13.03 -7.96
CA ASN A 37 2.69 12.13 -9.03
C ASN A 37 3.37 10.92 -8.41
N VAL A 38 2.97 9.72 -8.85
CA VAL A 38 3.52 8.44 -8.41
C VAL A 38 3.89 7.60 -9.63
N PRO A 39 4.66 6.50 -9.48
CA PRO A 39 4.90 5.57 -10.57
C PRO A 39 3.59 5.06 -11.20
N ALA A 40 3.70 4.52 -12.42
CA ALA A 40 2.55 4.12 -13.22
C ALA A 40 1.68 3.08 -12.51
N ARG A 41 0.36 3.15 -12.75
CA ARG A 41 -0.63 2.18 -12.25
C ARG A 41 -0.63 2.00 -10.71
N PRO A 42 -0.68 3.08 -9.91
CA PRO A 42 -0.88 2.93 -8.47
C PRO A 42 -2.20 2.22 -8.21
N HIS A 43 -2.24 1.34 -7.21
CA HIS A 43 -3.37 0.43 -7.00
C HIS A 43 -4.10 0.65 -5.68
N GLU A 44 -3.37 0.64 -4.57
CA GLU A 44 -3.91 0.88 -3.23
C GLU A 44 -3.07 1.91 -2.49
N ILE A 45 -3.71 2.66 -1.58
CA ILE A 45 -3.03 3.52 -0.61
C ILE A 45 -3.53 3.17 0.80
N ILE A 46 -2.60 3.03 1.76
CA ILE A 46 -2.93 2.88 3.18
C ILE A 46 -2.14 3.88 4.03
N MET A 47 -2.75 4.40 5.09
CA MET A 47 -2.08 5.27 6.07
C MET A 47 -1.50 4.46 7.22
N ASP A 48 -0.36 4.90 7.73
CA ASP A 48 0.27 4.30 8.90
C ASP A 48 -0.43 4.77 10.19
N PRO A 49 -1.06 3.86 10.96
CA PRO A 49 -1.75 4.21 12.20
C PRO A 49 -0.78 4.62 13.32
N HIS A 50 0.47 4.16 13.27
CA HIS A 50 1.53 4.51 14.23
C HIS A 50 2.24 5.81 13.83
N HIS A 51 2.35 6.09 12.52
CA HIS A 51 2.92 7.32 11.98
C HIS A 51 1.94 8.03 11.05
N LYS A 52 1.05 8.84 11.61
CA LYS A 52 -0.04 9.52 10.87
C LYS A 52 0.40 10.42 9.69
N HIS A 53 1.69 10.69 9.55
CA HIS A 53 2.26 11.43 8.43
C HIS A 53 2.75 10.54 7.28
N LEU A 54 2.64 9.22 7.39
CA LEU A 54 3.10 8.27 6.37
C LEU A 54 1.93 7.52 5.74
N ALA A 55 2.05 7.32 4.42
CA ALA A 55 1.21 6.38 3.69
C ALA A 55 2.05 5.51 2.75
N TYR A 56 1.52 4.36 2.40
CA TYR A 56 2.13 3.39 1.48
C TYR A 56 1.24 3.19 0.28
N VAL A 57 1.85 3.07 -0.90
CA VAL A 57 1.16 2.92 -2.18
C VAL A 57 1.75 1.73 -2.93
N SER A 58 0.92 0.80 -3.37
CA SER A 58 1.36 -0.36 -4.14
C SER A 58 1.36 -0.07 -5.64
N ILE A 59 2.45 -0.47 -6.31
CA ILE A 59 2.64 -0.34 -7.76
C ILE A 59 2.70 -1.76 -8.37
N PRO A 60 1.57 -2.35 -8.75
CA PRO A 60 1.54 -3.72 -9.27
C PRO A 60 2.05 -3.85 -10.69
N TYR A 61 1.83 -2.87 -11.56
CA TYR A 61 2.04 -3.01 -13.00
C TYR A 61 2.73 -1.79 -13.59
N ARG A 62 3.25 -1.93 -14.80
CA ARG A 62 3.69 -0.77 -15.60
C ARG A 62 2.57 -0.22 -16.44
N GLU A 63 1.80 -1.11 -17.06
CA GLU A 63 0.68 -0.74 -17.92
C GLU A 63 -0.49 -1.70 -17.78
N GLY A 64 -1.70 -1.23 -18.10
CA GLY A 64 -2.93 -2.00 -18.01
C GLY A 64 -3.43 -2.25 -16.59
N VAL A 65 -4.25 -3.30 -16.45
CA VAL A 65 -4.95 -3.67 -15.21
C VAL A 65 -4.87 -5.17 -14.99
N TYR A 66 -5.39 -5.65 -13.86
CA TYR A 66 -5.45 -7.08 -13.56
C TYR A 66 -5.99 -7.90 -14.75
N ASN A 67 -5.34 -9.05 -15.02
CA ASN A 67 -5.57 -9.94 -16.17
C ASN A 67 -5.38 -9.33 -17.57
N ASN A 68 -4.98 -8.07 -17.69
CA ASN A 68 -4.71 -7.40 -18.96
C ASN A 68 -3.67 -6.27 -18.78
N HIS A 69 -2.48 -6.64 -18.26
CA HIS A 69 -1.38 -5.73 -18.02
C HIS A 69 -0.14 -6.09 -18.85
N THR A 70 0.75 -5.13 -19.04
CA THR A 70 2.09 -5.38 -19.57
C THR A 70 3.14 -4.81 -18.61
N GLY A 71 4.14 -5.62 -18.31
CA GLY A 71 5.22 -5.27 -17.39
C GLY A 71 4.82 -5.32 -15.91
N ASP A 72 5.68 -5.92 -15.11
CA ASP A 72 5.48 -6.03 -13.67
C ASP A 72 5.99 -4.76 -12.96
N GLY A 73 5.16 -4.24 -12.06
CA GLY A 73 5.57 -3.32 -11.02
C GLY A 73 6.25 -4.08 -9.88
N HIS A 74 7.09 -3.38 -9.13
CA HIS A 74 7.87 -3.95 -8.03
C HIS A 74 8.11 -2.92 -6.94
N GLU A 75 7.26 -1.90 -6.86
CA GLU A 75 7.45 -0.79 -5.95
C GLU A 75 6.37 -0.71 -4.90
N ILE A 76 6.82 -0.44 -3.67
CA ILE A 76 5.99 0.18 -2.63
C ILE A 76 6.50 1.61 -2.45
N VAL A 77 5.63 2.59 -2.70
CA VAL A 77 5.98 4.01 -2.55
C VAL A 77 5.53 4.49 -1.19
N THR A 78 6.41 5.16 -0.46
CA THR A 78 6.03 5.85 0.78
C THR A 78 5.81 7.33 0.49
N ILE A 79 4.70 7.85 1.00
CA ILE A 79 4.29 9.24 0.89
C ILE A 79 4.44 9.91 2.26
N ASP A 80 5.04 11.09 2.29
CA ASP A 80 4.93 12.02 3.41
C ASP A 80 3.68 12.89 3.23
N LEU A 81 2.72 12.76 4.15
CA LEU A 81 1.42 13.43 4.12
C LEU A 81 1.46 14.86 4.69
N ASN A 82 2.52 15.23 5.40
CA ASN A 82 2.72 16.62 5.81
C ASN A 82 3.12 17.45 4.58
N GLU A 83 4.02 16.90 3.77
CA GLU A 83 4.51 17.57 2.55
C GLU A 83 3.70 17.26 1.29
N ASN A 84 2.85 16.22 1.32
CA ASN A 84 2.18 15.66 0.16
C ASN A 84 3.16 15.29 -0.97
N LYS A 85 4.20 14.51 -0.64
CA LYS A 85 5.25 14.10 -1.59
C LYS A 85 5.71 12.68 -1.37
N ILE A 86 6.30 12.09 -2.41
CA ILE A 86 7.05 10.83 -2.27
C ILE A 86 8.20 11.05 -1.29
N LYS A 87 8.24 10.24 -0.24
CA LYS A 87 9.33 10.16 0.73
C LYS A 87 10.38 9.15 0.28
N SER A 88 9.96 7.97 -0.15
CA SER A 88 10.84 6.89 -0.60
C SER A 88 10.11 5.92 -1.54
N ILE A 89 10.90 5.13 -2.27
CA ILE A 89 10.42 4.04 -3.11
C ILE A 89 11.19 2.80 -2.72
N TYR A 90 10.46 1.77 -2.32
CA TYR A 90 10.99 0.47 -1.98
C TYR A 90 10.91 -0.46 -3.17
N ASP A 91 12.04 -1.00 -3.60
CA ASP A 91 12.15 -1.93 -4.72
C ASP A 91 12.14 -3.38 -4.22
N LEU A 92 11.18 -4.17 -4.69
CA LEU A 92 10.96 -5.55 -4.29
C LEU A 92 11.76 -6.57 -5.11
N ARG A 93 12.53 -6.11 -6.10
CA ARG A 93 13.36 -6.98 -6.94
C ARG A 93 14.52 -7.63 -6.17
N PRO A 94 15.05 -8.75 -6.69
CA PRO A 94 14.61 -9.45 -7.91
C PRO A 94 13.50 -10.47 -7.67
N ASN A 95 13.10 -10.68 -6.41
CA ASN A 95 12.38 -11.89 -6.01
C ASN A 95 10.86 -11.71 -5.98
N HIS A 96 10.37 -10.48 -5.88
CA HIS A 96 8.95 -10.20 -5.70
C HIS A 96 8.47 -9.12 -6.67
N SER A 97 7.23 -9.26 -7.13
CA SER A 97 6.61 -8.35 -8.09
C SER A 97 5.11 -8.30 -7.91
N LYS A 98 4.50 -7.29 -8.54
CA LYS A 98 3.05 -7.08 -8.57
C LYS A 98 2.43 -6.97 -7.17
N PRO A 99 2.92 -6.06 -6.29
CA PRO A 99 2.29 -5.80 -5.00
C PRO A 99 0.88 -5.23 -5.16
N HIS A 100 -0.08 -5.73 -4.40
CA HIS A 100 -1.49 -5.35 -4.44
C HIS A 100 -1.97 -4.87 -3.07
N GLY A 101 -2.69 -5.73 -2.36
CA GLY A 101 -3.34 -5.46 -1.08
C GLY A 101 -2.32 -5.28 0.03
N MET A 102 -2.52 -4.26 0.87
CA MET A 102 -1.65 -3.90 1.99
C MET A 102 -2.41 -3.72 3.30
N GLN A 103 -1.78 -4.05 4.42
CA GLN A 103 -2.28 -3.69 5.75
C GLN A 103 -1.14 -3.55 6.75
N ILE A 104 -1.27 -2.62 7.69
CA ILE A 104 -0.37 -2.51 8.84
C ILE A 104 -0.98 -3.22 10.05
N GLY A 105 -0.21 -4.14 10.63
CA GLY A 105 -0.60 -4.83 11.86
C GLY A 105 -0.55 -3.89 13.05
N LEU A 106 -1.71 -3.54 13.63
CA LEU A 106 -1.79 -2.55 14.72
C LEU A 106 -0.99 -2.88 15.98
N GLN A 107 -0.66 -4.15 16.20
CA GLN A 107 0.12 -4.60 17.37
C GLN A 107 1.60 -4.72 17.03
N THR A 108 1.92 -5.08 15.79
CA THR A 108 3.29 -5.39 15.36
C THR A 108 3.99 -4.21 14.69
N GLY A 109 3.24 -3.24 14.16
CA GLY A 109 3.76 -2.14 13.36
C GLY A 109 4.19 -2.53 11.94
N TYR A 110 4.23 -3.83 11.62
CA TYR A 110 4.67 -4.30 10.31
C TYR A 110 3.64 -4.02 9.21
N LEU A 111 4.16 -3.68 8.03
CA LEU A 111 3.40 -3.63 6.79
C LEU A 111 3.37 -5.02 6.15
N TYR A 112 2.17 -5.54 5.90
CA TYR A 112 1.94 -6.78 5.16
C TYR A 112 1.46 -6.45 3.75
N VAL A 113 2.05 -7.09 2.74
CA VAL A 113 1.78 -6.82 1.32
C VAL A 113 1.54 -8.13 0.59
N SER A 114 0.38 -8.26 -0.06
CA SER A 114 0.13 -9.35 -1.00
C SER A 114 0.77 -9.08 -2.36
N CYS A 115 1.42 -10.09 -2.94
CA CYS A 115 2.04 -10.01 -4.26
C CYS A 115 1.56 -11.16 -5.15
N GLU A 116 1.44 -10.92 -6.46
CA GLU A 116 1.09 -11.99 -7.42
C GLU A 116 2.29 -12.86 -7.83
N SER A 117 3.51 -12.44 -7.55
CA SER A 117 4.71 -13.26 -7.75
C SER A 117 4.65 -14.58 -6.98
N ASN A 118 5.48 -15.54 -7.37
CA ASN A 118 5.64 -16.82 -6.65
C ASN A 118 4.36 -17.66 -6.47
N ASN A 119 3.36 -17.49 -7.35
CA ASN A 119 2.01 -18.07 -7.29
C ASN A 119 1.14 -17.53 -6.14
N GLY A 120 1.37 -16.29 -5.74
CA GLY A 120 0.74 -15.65 -4.59
C GLY A 120 1.61 -15.75 -3.35
N GLU A 121 1.97 -14.60 -2.77
CA GLU A 121 2.77 -14.52 -1.55
C GLU A 121 2.35 -13.32 -0.69
N ILE A 122 2.66 -13.37 0.61
CA ILE A 122 2.56 -12.24 1.53
C ILE A 122 3.97 -11.86 1.99
N LEU A 123 4.34 -10.60 1.78
CA LEU A 123 5.54 -9.99 2.32
C LEU A 123 5.20 -9.32 3.64
N ARG A 124 6.09 -9.40 4.61
CA ARG A 124 6.09 -8.55 5.80
C ARG A 124 7.28 -7.60 5.68
N MET A 125 7.08 -6.32 5.98
CA MET A 125 8.08 -5.26 5.90
C MET A 125 8.10 -4.47 7.21
N ASP A 126 9.30 -4.23 7.76
CA ASP A 126 9.49 -3.24 8.84
C ASP A 126 9.45 -1.81 8.25
N THR A 127 8.54 -1.00 8.79
CA THR A 127 8.34 0.39 8.38
C THR A 127 9.28 1.36 9.10
N HIS A 128 9.99 0.90 10.13
CA HIS A 128 10.84 1.71 11.00
C HIS A 128 12.33 1.70 10.63
N ASN A 129 12.88 0.57 10.17
CA ASN A 129 14.34 0.35 10.14
C ASN A 129 14.89 -0.20 8.82
N GLU A 130 14.31 0.18 7.69
CA GLU A 130 14.59 -0.43 6.38
C GLU A 130 13.92 -1.81 6.20
N LEU A 131 13.89 -2.24 4.94
CA LEU A 131 13.00 -3.26 4.43
C LEU A 131 13.45 -4.67 4.85
N GLU A 132 13.00 -5.15 6.00
CA GLU A 132 13.15 -6.56 6.36
C GLU A 132 12.01 -7.39 5.74
N VAL A 133 12.28 -8.05 4.62
CA VAL A 133 11.35 -9.02 4.02
C VAL A 133 11.34 -10.29 4.86
N PHE A 134 10.26 -10.52 5.60
CA PHE A 134 9.94 -11.86 6.06
C PHE A 134 8.96 -12.49 5.10
N LEU A 135 9.43 -13.58 4.48
CA LEU A 135 8.66 -14.37 3.54
C LEU A 135 7.77 -15.35 4.33
N TYR A 136 6.48 -15.06 4.40
CA TYR A 136 5.49 -16.06 4.82
C TYR A 136 4.89 -16.69 3.56
N ILE A 137 5.48 -17.79 3.09
CA ILE A 137 4.87 -18.64 2.07
C ILE A 137 3.90 -19.58 2.78
N GLU A 138 2.63 -19.19 2.84
CA GLU A 138 1.59 -20.21 2.75
C GLU A 138 1.28 -20.35 1.27
N LYS A 139 1.58 -21.52 0.68
CA LYS A 139 1.15 -21.84 -0.69
C LYS A 139 -0.37 -21.89 -0.70
N ILE A 140 -1.02 -20.77 -0.95
CA ILE A 140 -2.47 -20.73 -1.14
C ILE A 140 -2.73 -21.35 -2.51
N SER A 141 -3.29 -22.57 -2.52
CA SER A 141 -3.41 -23.37 -3.74
C SER A 141 -4.10 -22.58 -4.88
N SER A 142 -3.53 -22.68 -6.07
CA SER A 142 -3.75 -21.82 -7.26
C SER A 142 -5.18 -21.72 -7.77
N LYS A 143 -6.13 -22.53 -7.29
CA LYS A 143 -7.55 -22.42 -7.68
C LYS A 143 -8.32 -21.32 -6.94
N SER A 144 -7.81 -20.84 -5.81
CA SER A 144 -8.48 -19.80 -5.00
C SER A 144 -7.91 -18.39 -5.21
N PHE A 145 -6.65 -18.26 -5.62
CA PHE A 145 -5.97 -16.95 -5.73
C PHE A 145 -6.58 -16.04 -6.80
N ALA A 146 -6.99 -16.60 -7.95
CA ALA A 146 -7.64 -15.84 -9.03
C ALA A 146 -8.99 -15.20 -8.62
N ARG A 147 -9.55 -15.58 -7.45
CA ARG A 147 -10.77 -14.99 -6.87
C ARG A 147 -10.50 -14.12 -5.63
N SER A 148 -9.26 -14.04 -5.15
CA SER A 148 -8.93 -13.48 -3.82
C SER A 148 -7.85 -12.39 -3.85
N ILE A 149 -7.67 -11.68 -4.97
CA ILE A 149 -6.84 -10.44 -5.00
C ILE A 149 -7.45 -9.36 -4.10
N TYR A 150 -8.73 -9.52 -3.75
CA TYR A 150 -9.32 -8.93 -2.57
C TYR A 150 -8.92 -9.72 -1.32
N PHE A 151 -7.64 -9.70 -0.94
CA PHE A 151 -7.26 -9.99 0.44
C PHE A 151 -7.75 -8.80 1.28
N ASN A 152 -9.06 -8.78 1.55
CA ASN A 152 -9.60 -7.92 2.58
C ASN A 152 -9.05 -8.48 3.88
N PHE A 153 -8.00 -7.86 4.42
CA PHE A 153 -7.44 -8.29 5.70
C PHE A 153 -8.48 -8.27 6.84
N HIS A 154 -9.62 -7.60 6.65
CA HIS A 154 -10.80 -7.75 7.51
C HIS A 154 -11.33 -9.19 7.64
N ALA A 155 -11.18 -10.02 6.60
CA ALA A 155 -11.59 -11.43 6.62
C ALA A 155 -10.56 -12.34 7.31
N LEU A 156 -9.29 -11.91 7.41
CA LEU A 156 -8.28 -12.49 8.30
C LEU A 156 -8.41 -11.88 9.70
N ARG A 157 -9.58 -12.11 10.32
CA ARG A 157 -9.67 -12.25 11.77
C ARG A 157 -9.22 -13.66 12.20
N LEU A 158 -8.27 -14.21 11.45
CA LEU A 158 -7.63 -15.50 11.70
C LEU A 158 -6.33 -15.16 12.41
N ASP A 159 -6.30 -15.32 13.73
CA ASP A 159 -5.23 -15.90 14.59
C ASP A 159 -3.74 -15.74 14.24
N ILE A 160 -3.34 -14.88 13.30
CA ILE A 160 -1.95 -14.58 12.93
C ILE A 160 -1.32 -13.60 13.94
N PHE A 161 -2.14 -12.97 14.78
CA PHE A 161 -1.71 -12.05 15.86
C PHE A 161 -1.34 -12.77 17.18
N GLN A 162 -1.25 -14.10 17.21
CA GLN A 162 -0.77 -14.86 18.38
C GLN A 162 0.45 -15.73 18.05
N ILE A 163 1.52 -15.12 17.56
CA ILE A 163 2.84 -15.77 17.61
C ILE A 163 3.71 -14.90 18.51
N GLU A 164 3.90 -15.39 19.74
CA GLU A 164 4.86 -14.91 20.74
C GLU A 164 6.31 -15.03 20.25
#